data_AF-A0A958UVU3-F1
#
_entry.id   AF-A0A958UVU3-F1
#
_cell.length_a   1.000
_cell.length_b   1.000
_cell.length_c   1.000
_cell.angle_alpha   90.00
_cell.angle_beta   90.00
_cell.angle_gamma   90.00
#
_symmetry.space_group_name_H-M   'P 1'
#
loop_
_entity.id
_entity.type
_entity.pdbx_description
1 polymer ?
#
loop_
_entity_poly.entity_id
_entity_poly.type
_entity_poly.pdbx_seq_one_letter_code
_entity_poly.pdbx_strand_id
1 'polypeptide(L)'
;WFNRFNYTISFDFSNYNSTHYLIATTMLLSFGIWSSFFYLQNIKSKMKTLKPGFKIVLMAFLVAFIIVIISPYKEGNEFLFLFAPLAIIITNYLETIKEKWFKEVFLATFIVVPILLLVL
;
A
#
# COMPACT_ATOMS: atom_id res chain seq x y z
N TRP A 1 20.65 17.44 20.65
CA TRP A 1 20.26 16.17 20.00
C TRP A 1 18.81 16.22 19.50
N PHE A 2 17.84 16.65 20.31
CA PHE A 2 16.41 16.78 19.92
C PHE A 2 16.11 17.79 18.77
N ASN A 3 16.93 18.82 18.56
CA ASN A 3 16.73 19.78 17.45
C ASN A 3 17.00 19.23 16.02
N ARG A 4 17.29 17.92 15.86
CA ARG A 4 17.48 17.33 14.52
C ARG A 4 16.21 16.76 13.91
N PHE A 5 15.11 16.67 14.65
CA PHE A 5 13.84 16.21 14.11
C PHE A 5 13.19 17.33 13.31
N ASN A 6 12.96 17.07 12.02
CA ASN A 6 12.24 17.99 11.17
C ASN A 6 10.72 17.75 11.35
N TYR A 7 10.04 18.69 11.98
CA TYR A 7 8.59 18.64 12.23
C TYR A 7 7.75 19.30 11.13
N THR A 8 8.39 19.72 10.02
CA THR A 8 7.64 20.31 8.90
C THR A 8 6.74 19.29 8.25
N ILE A 9 5.56 19.74 7.82
CA ILE A 9 4.63 18.94 7.01
C ILE A 9 4.66 19.55 5.61
N SER A 10 4.81 18.70 4.60
CA SER A 10 4.74 19.11 3.20
C SER A 10 3.56 18.45 2.50
N PHE A 11 2.74 19.27 1.83
CA PHE A 11 1.68 18.84 0.92
C PHE A 11 2.06 19.10 -0.55
N ASP A 12 3.32 19.38 -0.82
CA ASP A 12 3.84 19.51 -2.18
C ASP A 12 4.17 18.11 -2.73
N PHE A 13 3.33 17.64 -3.64
CA PHE A 13 3.47 16.35 -4.32
C PHE A 13 4.12 16.47 -5.71
N SER A 14 4.66 17.64 -6.07
CA SER A 14 5.28 17.87 -7.39
C SER A 14 6.37 16.87 -7.73
N ASN A 15 7.13 16.39 -6.73
CA ASN A 15 8.14 15.35 -6.89
C ASN A 15 7.58 14.03 -7.45
N TYR A 16 6.31 13.72 -7.22
CA TYR A 16 5.67 12.51 -7.75
C TYR A 16 5.27 12.62 -9.23
N ASN A 17 5.51 13.76 -9.88
CA ASN A 17 5.16 13.97 -11.29
C ASN A 17 6.17 13.33 -12.26
N SER A 18 7.20 12.63 -11.77
CA SER A 18 8.06 11.82 -12.64
C SER A 18 7.33 10.53 -13.06
N THR A 19 7.68 10.00 -14.24
CA THR A 19 7.05 8.79 -14.79
C THR A 19 7.13 7.60 -13.83
N HIS A 20 8.28 7.40 -13.18
CA HIS A 20 8.51 6.31 -12.24
C HIS A 20 7.59 6.41 -11.03
N TYR A 21 7.48 7.60 -10.44
CA TYR A 21 6.61 7.83 -9.28
C TYR A 21 5.14 7.73 -9.64
N LEU A 22 4.74 8.23 -10.82
CA LEU A 22 3.37 8.08 -11.31
C LEU A 22 2.99 6.60 -11.45
N ILE A 23 3.81 5.80 -12.13
CA ILE A 23 3.55 4.36 -12.31
C ILE A 23 3.47 3.66 -10.95
N ALA A 24 4.46 3.86 -10.07
CA ALA A 24 4.51 3.23 -8.75
C ALA A 24 3.31 3.62 -7.88
N THR A 25 2.99 4.92 -7.81
CA THR A 25 1.92 5.45 -6.97
C THR A 25 0.55 5.04 -7.50
N THR A 26 0.32 5.14 -8.80
CA THR A 26 -0.94 4.69 -9.42
C THR A 26 -1.14 3.20 -9.20
N MET A 27 -0.09 2.38 -9.35
CA MET A 27 -0.17 0.95 -9.06
C MET A 27 -0.55 0.72 -7.59
N LEU A 28 0.20 1.27 -6.64
CA LEU A 28 -0.04 1.09 -5.21
C LEU A 28 -1.44 1.55 -4.79
N LEU A 29 -1.90 2.71 -5.27
CA LEU A 29 -3.22 3.24 -4.93
C LEU A 29 -4.34 2.40 -5.57
N SER A 30 -4.23 2.05 -6.85
CA SER A 30 -5.27 1.30 -7.56
C SER A 30 -5.47 -0.08 -6.92
N PHE A 31 -4.38 -0.84 -6.79
CA PHE A 31 -4.42 -2.18 -6.20
C PHE A 31 -4.67 -2.15 -4.69
N GLY A 32 -4.13 -1.15 -3.99
CA GLY A 32 -4.34 -0.95 -2.56
C GLY A 32 -5.79 -0.63 -2.22
N ILE A 33 -6.42 0.32 -2.94
CA ILE A 33 -7.84 0.66 -2.76
C ILE A 33 -8.72 -0.54 -3.11
N TRP A 34 -8.46 -1.18 -4.25
CA TRP A 34 -9.23 -2.34 -4.70
C TRP A 34 -9.17 -3.48 -3.66
N SER A 35 -7.97 -3.87 -3.24
CA SER A 35 -7.78 -4.95 -2.27
C SER A 35 -8.36 -4.59 -0.90
N SER A 36 -8.23 -3.33 -0.46
CA SER A 36 -8.79 -2.84 0.81
C SER A 36 -10.32 -2.92 0.84
N PHE A 37 -10.97 -2.61 -0.29
CA PHE A 37 -12.42 -2.73 -0.41
C PHE A 37 -12.90 -4.17 -0.20
N PHE A 38 -12.26 -5.14 -0.85
CA PHE A 38 -12.56 -6.57 -0.64
C PHE A 38 -12.16 -7.07 0.75
N TYR A 39 -11.06 -6.55 1.29
CA TYR A 39 -10.61 -6.86 2.65
C TYR A 39 -11.70 -6.52 3.68
N LEU A 40 -12.28 -5.32 3.59
CA LEU A 40 -13.38 -4.87 4.44
C LEU A 40 -14.63 -5.77 4.32
N GLN A 41 -14.98 -6.21 3.11
CA GLN A 41 -16.10 -7.12 2.90
C GLN A 41 -15.86 -8.48 3.57
N ASN A 42 -14.65 -9.02 3.44
CA ASN A 42 -14.26 -10.31 3.99
C ASN A 42 -14.19 -10.34 5.52
N ILE A 43 -14.00 -9.20 6.20
CA ILE A 43 -14.02 -9.15 7.68
C ILE A 43 -15.34 -9.68 8.25
N LYS A 44 -16.46 -9.46 7.55
CA LYS A 44 -17.79 -9.85 8.03
C LYS A 44 -17.95 -11.38 8.10
N SER A 45 -17.36 -12.10 7.14
CA SER A 45 -17.46 -13.56 7.00
C SER A 45 -16.40 -14.35 7.80
N LYS A 46 -15.35 -13.70 8.31
CA LYS A 46 -14.30 -14.37 9.10
C LYS A 46 -14.76 -14.70 10.53
N MET A 47 -14.16 -15.75 11.11
CA MET A 47 -14.40 -16.17 12.50
C MET A 47 -14.17 -15.01 13.48
N LYS A 48 -14.97 -14.94 14.56
CA LYS A 48 -14.90 -13.85 15.56
C LYS A 48 -13.49 -13.66 16.14
N THR A 49 -12.70 -14.73 16.24
CA THR A 49 -11.32 -14.74 16.75
C THR A 49 -10.31 -14.04 15.83
N LEU A 50 -10.55 -14.00 14.51
CA LEU A 50 -9.64 -13.38 13.54
C LEU A 50 -9.96 -11.89 13.32
N LYS A 51 -11.18 -11.44 13.65
CA LYS A 51 -11.63 -10.05 13.45
C LYS A 51 -10.73 -8.99 14.13
N PRO A 52 -10.19 -9.20 15.35
CA PRO A 52 -9.26 -8.24 15.95
C PRO A 52 -8.00 -8.03 15.11
N GLY A 53 -7.41 -9.10 14.57
CA GLY A 53 -6.23 -9.01 13.70
C GLY A 53 -6.50 -8.22 12.43
N PHE A 54 -7.65 -8.45 11.78
CA PHE A 54 -8.05 -7.69 10.60
C PHE A 54 -8.19 -6.18 10.87
N LYS A 55 -8.74 -5.81 12.03
CA LYS A 55 -8.87 -4.40 12.42
C LYS A 55 -7.51 -3.75 12.67
N ILE A 56 -6.55 -4.48 13.26
CA ILE A 56 -5.19 -3.97 13.49
C ILE A 56 -4.49 -3.70 12.16
N VAL A 57 -4.58 -4.62 11.19
CA VAL A 57 -3.99 -4.42 9.85
C VAL A 57 -4.60 -3.20 9.16
N LEU A 58 -5.91 -3.01 9.25
CA LEU A 58 -6.58 -1.85 8.69
C LEU A 58 -6.14 -0.55 9.38
N MET A 59 -6.00 -0.56 10.70
CA MET A 59 -5.47 0.59 11.44
C MET A 59 -4.02 0.90 11.04
N ALA A 60 -3.18 -0.13 10.89
CA ALA A 60 -1.80 0.04 10.42
C ALA A 60 -1.75 0.63 9.00
N PHE A 61 -2.65 0.18 8.10
CA PHE A 61 -2.79 0.75 6.77
C PHE A 61 -3.15 2.25 6.82
N LEU A 62 -4.12 2.63 7.65
CA LEU A 62 -4.53 4.04 7.82
C LEU A 62 -3.39 4.90 8.38
N VAL A 63 -2.68 4.42 9.40
CA VAL A 63 -1.53 5.13 9.97
C VAL A 63 -0.43 5.30 8.92
N ALA A 64 -0.09 4.24 8.18
CA ALA A 64 0.89 4.31 7.11
C ALA A 64 0.48 5.31 6.01
N PHE A 65 -0.80 5.36 5.65
CA PHE A 65 -1.31 6.31 4.69
C PHE A 65 -1.20 7.77 5.19
N ILE A 66 -1.48 8.00 6.46
CA ILE A 66 -1.28 9.31 7.10
C ILE A 66 0.20 9.71 7.05
N ILE A 67 1.14 8.79 7.31
CA ILE A 67 2.59 9.06 7.24
C ILE A 67 2.99 9.54 5.84
N VAL A 68 2.50 8.89 4.78
CA VAL A 68 2.76 9.31 3.39
C VAL A 68 2.25 10.74 3.14
N ILE A 69 1.04 11.06 3.62
CA ILE A 69 0.45 12.39 3.44
C ILE A 69 1.25 13.47 4.18
N ILE A 70 1.64 13.22 5.43
CA ILE A 70 2.28 14.25 6.26
C ILE A 70 3.80 14.33 6.10
N SER A 71 4.44 13.38 5.41
CA SER A 71 5.89 13.34 5.27
C SER A 71 6.45 14.68 4.75
N PRO A 72 7.49 15.26 5.38
CA PRO A 72 8.14 16.49 4.92
C PRO A 72 8.78 16.32 3.55
N TYR A 73 9.35 15.14 3.28
CA TYR A 73 10.06 14.83 2.05
C TYR A 73 9.22 13.84 1.24
N LYS A 74 8.90 14.20 -0.01
CA LYS A 74 8.18 13.35 -0.96
C LYS A 74 9.19 12.71 -1.92
N GLU A 75 9.91 11.72 -1.42
CA GLU A 75 10.98 11.03 -2.17
C GLU A 75 10.65 9.55 -2.41
N GLY A 76 9.44 9.13 -2.08
CA GLY A 76 8.98 7.76 -2.22
C GLY A 76 9.33 6.84 -1.04
N ASN A 77 10.29 7.22 -0.20
CA ASN A 77 10.70 6.45 0.99
C ASN A 77 9.54 6.29 2.00
N GLU A 78 8.64 7.27 2.06
CA GLU A 78 7.42 7.23 2.86
C GLU A 78 6.46 6.10 2.45
N PHE A 79 6.48 5.63 1.20
CA PHE A 79 5.69 4.46 0.79
C PHE A 79 6.16 3.17 1.47
N LEU A 80 7.37 3.15 2.06
CA LEU A 80 7.86 1.98 2.78
C LEU A 80 6.94 1.57 3.93
N PHE A 81 6.31 2.55 4.58
CA PHE A 81 5.37 2.30 5.68
C PHE A 81 4.10 1.59 5.21
N LEU A 82 3.72 1.73 3.93
CA LEU A 82 2.54 1.07 3.36
C LEU A 82 2.80 -0.39 2.99
N PHE A 83 4.04 -0.83 2.73
CA PHE A 83 4.32 -2.18 2.22
C PHE A 83 3.79 -3.28 3.14
N ALA A 84 4.08 -3.23 4.44
CA ALA A 84 3.67 -4.28 5.37
C ALA A 84 2.14 -4.42 5.46
N PRO A 85 1.36 -3.38 5.79
CA PRO A 85 -0.10 -3.51 5.87
C PRO A 85 -0.73 -3.80 4.50
N LEU A 86 -0.23 -3.23 3.40
CA LEU A 86 -0.74 -3.53 2.06
C LEU A 86 -0.46 -4.98 1.64
N ALA A 87 0.72 -5.53 1.92
CA ALA A 87 1.05 -6.91 1.58
C ALA A 87 0.06 -7.89 2.25
N ILE A 88 -0.31 -7.63 3.51
CA ILE A 88 -1.31 -8.44 4.22
C ILE A 88 -2.70 -8.29 3.58
N ILE A 89 -3.12 -7.06 3.26
CA ILE A 89 -4.41 -6.77 2.62
C ILE A 89 -4.51 -7.45 1.25
N ILE A 90 -3.48 -7.28 0.42
CA ILE A 90 -3.40 -7.86 -0.93
C ILE A 90 -3.39 -9.38 -0.87
N THR A 91 -2.61 -9.98 0.04
CA THR A 91 -2.58 -11.45 0.19
C THR A 91 -3.94 -12.00 0.58
N ASN A 92 -4.65 -11.34 1.51
CA ASN A 92 -6.01 -11.72 1.88
C ASN A 92 -6.99 -11.58 0.71
N TYR A 93 -6.84 -10.56 -0.13
CA TYR A 93 -7.63 -10.42 -1.34
C TYR A 93 -7.35 -11.55 -2.35
N LEU A 94 -6.08 -11.87 -2.58
CA LEU A 94 -5.64 -12.96 -3.46
C LEU A 94 -6.17 -14.32 -3.03
N GLU A 95 -6.30 -14.58 -1.73
CA GLU A 95 -6.93 -15.79 -1.21
C GLU A 95 -8.40 -15.93 -1.65
N THR A 96 -9.10 -14.82 -1.86
CA THR A 96 -10.54 -14.82 -2.18
C THR A 96 -10.86 -14.99 -3.66
N ILE A 97 -9.91 -14.67 -4.53
CA ILE A 97 -10.01 -14.95 -5.96
C ILE A 97 -10.06 -16.48 -6.18
N LYS A 98 -10.87 -16.98 -7.11
CA LYS A 98 -10.92 -18.42 -7.42
C LYS A 98 -10.09 -18.78 -8.64
N GLU A 99 -10.03 -17.86 -9.58
CA GLU A 99 -9.36 -17.96 -10.87
C GLU A 99 -7.85 -17.88 -10.69
N LYS A 100 -7.15 -19.01 -10.85
CA LYS A 100 -5.70 -19.11 -10.63
C LYS A 100 -4.90 -18.16 -11.53
N TRP A 101 -5.25 -18.08 -12.81
CA TRP A 101 -4.56 -17.21 -13.77
C TRP A 101 -4.63 -15.74 -13.37
N PHE A 102 -5.76 -15.29 -12.81
CA PHE A 102 -5.92 -13.90 -12.38
C PHE A 102 -5.04 -13.58 -11.17
N LYS A 103 -4.91 -14.51 -10.20
CA LYS A 103 -3.97 -14.36 -9.08
C LYS A 103 -2.52 -14.25 -9.56
N GLU A 104 -2.15 -15.10 -10.52
CA GLU A 104 -0.79 -15.14 -11.07
C GLU A 104 -0.45 -13.83 -11.79
N VAL A 105 -1.35 -13.31 -12.63
CA VAL A 105 -1.15 -12.01 -13.31
C VAL A 105 -1.07 -10.87 -12.28
N PHE A 106 -1.93 -10.88 -11.27
CA PHE A 106 -1.93 -9.86 -10.23
C PHE A 106 -0.58 -9.84 -9.47
N LEU A 107 -0.11 -11.00 -9.03
CA LEU A 107 1.19 -11.14 -8.35
C LEU A 107 2.36 -10.82 -9.28
N ALA A 108 2.34 -11.29 -10.52
CA ALA A 108 3.36 -11.00 -11.52
C ALA A 108 3.50 -9.50 -11.74
N THR A 109 2.39 -8.74 -11.71
CA THR A 109 2.44 -7.27 -11.82
C THR A 109 3.29 -6.67 -10.69
N PHE A 110 3.13 -7.12 -9.44
CA PHE A 110 3.93 -6.64 -8.30
C PHE A 110 5.41 -7.03 -8.36
N ILE A 111 5.78 -8.04 -9.14
CA ILE A 111 7.18 -8.44 -9.38
C ILE A 111 7.77 -7.67 -10.56
N VAL A 112 7.02 -7.58 -11.66
CA VAL A 112 7.48 -7.02 -12.93
C VAL A 112 7.58 -5.49 -12.84
N VAL A 113 6.64 -4.81 -12.20
CA VAL A 113 6.64 -3.33 -12.16
C VAL A 113 7.89 -2.77 -11.46
N PRO A 114 8.33 -3.24 -10.28
CA PRO A 114 9.60 -2.80 -9.70
C PRO A 114 10.80 -3.00 -10.64
N ILE A 115 10.85 -4.12 -11.38
CA ILE A 115 11.93 -4.39 -12.35
C ILE A 115 11.87 -3.38 -13.51
N LEU A 116 10.68 -3.10 -14.04
CA LEU A 116 10.50 -2.09 -15.10
C LEU A 116 10.89 -0.69 -14.63
N LEU A 117 10.57 -0.35 -13.38
CA LEU A 117 10.93 0.94 -12.79
C LEU A 117 12.43 1.12 -12.59
N LEU A 118 13.22 0.04 -12.49
CA LEU A 118 14.69 0.13 -12.43
C LEU A 118 15.33 0.45 -13.79
N VAL A 119 14.63 0.17 -14.89
CA VAL A 119 15.14 0.33 -16.27
C VAL A 119 14.71 1.66 -16.89
N LEU A 120 13.55 2.17 -16.48
CA LEU A 120 13.06 3.51 -16.84
C LEU A 120 13.99 4.60 -16.29
#